data_AF-A0A7V4NI73-F1
#
_entry.id   AF-A0A7V4NI73-F1
#
_cell.length_a   1.000
_cell.length_b   1.000
_cell.length_c   1.000
_cell.angle_alpha   90.00
_cell.angle_beta   90.00
_cell.angle_gamma   90.00
#
_symmetry.space_group_name_H-M   'P 1'
#
loop_
_entity.id
_entity.type
_entity.pdbx_description
1 polymer ?
#
loop_
_entity_poly.entity_id
_entity_poly.type
_entity_poly.pdbx_seq_one_letter_code
_entity_poly.pdbx_strand_id
1 'polypeptide(L)'
;MKKVITFIFLITFLNLFAEEVKEEIIAKPTQLPGMRGVVPNLPDISVVGNFYYKLSTDKEDETKDKLVVEEIETAFQGYIYPNIRADVFLAMHKHDEHVEAEICEAKVYFQKLIHNLSLEVGKIRINFGKLNKIHQHHRSFYDQPLVLTSFFGEHGLVAEGVNFSYVLPLHLFLQIDLGAWNIPHHHQHDENELRHLEFSLSDKTYTNKIWLSLPIKT
;
A
#
# COMPACT_ATOMS: atom_id res chain seq x y z
N MET A 1 0.89 26.77 25.97
CA MET A 1 0.32 26.03 27.13
C MET A 1 -0.90 25.18 26.76
N LYS A 2 -1.91 25.68 26.03
CA LYS A 2 -3.12 24.89 25.67
C LYS A 2 -2.83 23.59 24.88
N LYS A 3 -1.91 23.60 23.90
CA LYS A 3 -1.55 22.40 23.10
C LYS A 3 -0.86 21.29 23.90
N VAL A 4 -0.09 21.64 24.94
CA VAL A 4 0.61 20.68 25.80
C VAL A 4 -0.38 19.97 26.73
N ILE A 5 -1.38 20.70 27.22
CA ILE A 5 -2.42 20.15 28.11
C ILE A 5 -3.33 19.16 27.35
N THR A 6 -3.69 19.45 26.10
CA THR A 6 -4.49 18.53 25.27
C THR A 6 -3.74 17.24 24.93
N PHE A 7 -2.43 17.33 24.67
CA PHE A 7 -1.59 16.16 24.37
C PHE A 7 -1.40 15.25 25.60
N ILE A 8 -1.22 15.85 26.78
CA ILE A 8 -1.17 15.13 28.06
C ILE A 8 -2.52 14.46 28.33
N PHE A 9 -3.66 15.15 28.13
CA PHE A 9 -4.98 14.56 28.34
C PHE A 9 -5.25 13.37 27.40
N LEU A 10 -4.82 13.43 26.14
CA LEU A 10 -4.97 12.34 25.19
C LEU A 10 -4.15 11.10 25.59
N ILE A 11 -2.92 11.31 26.09
CA ILE A 11 -2.06 10.23 26.60
C ILE A 11 -2.64 9.61 27.88
N THR A 12 -3.14 10.44 28.81
CA THR A 12 -3.76 9.94 30.05
C THR A 12 -5.08 9.21 29.79
N PHE A 13 -5.86 9.66 28.80
CA PHE A 13 -7.10 8.99 28.38
C PHE A 13 -6.81 7.64 27.70
N LEU A 14 -5.74 7.54 26.89
CA LEU A 14 -5.31 6.25 26.33
C LEU A 14 -4.90 5.26 27.42
N ASN A 15 -4.21 5.71 28.46
CA ASN A 15 -3.81 4.84 29.58
C ASN A 15 -4.98 4.39 30.45
N LEU A 16 -6.08 5.15 30.49
CA LEU A 16 -7.27 4.80 31.29
C LEU A 16 -8.08 3.65 30.67
N PHE A 17 -7.90 3.36 29.37
CA PHE A 17 -8.51 2.24 28.66
C PHE A 17 -7.53 1.09 28.36
N ALA A 18 -6.29 1.18 28.85
CA ALA A 18 -5.33 0.09 28.77
C ALA A 18 -5.65 -0.92 29.88
N GLU A 19 -6.67 -1.76 29.64
CA GLU A 19 -6.90 -2.93 30.47
C GLU A 19 -5.72 -3.89 30.26
N GLU A 20 -5.06 -4.26 31.36
CA GLU A 20 -3.87 -5.12 31.38
C GLU A 20 -4.31 -6.55 31.02
N VAL A 21 -4.29 -6.87 29.73
CA VAL A 21 -4.53 -8.24 29.26
C VAL A 21 -3.42 -9.12 29.81
N LYS A 22 -3.73 -9.93 30.84
CA LYS A 22 -2.83 -10.95 31.36
C LYS A 22 -2.40 -11.86 30.21
N GLU A 23 -1.10 -11.90 29.94
CA GLU A 23 -0.49 -12.85 29.02
C GLU A 23 -0.68 -14.27 29.57
N GLU A 24 -1.79 -14.90 29.18
CA GLU A 24 -1.96 -16.34 29.35
C GLU A 24 -1.00 -17.05 28.39
N ILE A 25 -0.25 -18.02 28.93
CA ILE A 25 0.92 -18.69 28.33
C ILE A 25 0.70 -18.99 26.85
N ILE A 26 1.21 -18.12 25.98
CA ILE A 26 1.12 -18.25 24.53
C ILE A 26 2.10 -19.35 24.13
N ALA A 27 1.58 -20.39 23.45
CA ALA A 27 2.38 -21.41 22.79
C ALA A 27 3.54 -20.75 22.02
N LYS A 28 4.75 -21.31 22.12
CA LYS A 28 5.99 -20.80 21.49
C LYS A 28 5.65 -20.11 20.16
N PRO A 29 5.89 -18.79 20.02
CA PRO A 29 5.37 -18.03 18.89
C PRO A 29 5.82 -18.72 17.61
N THR A 30 4.86 -19.00 16.71
CA THR A 30 5.17 -19.46 15.37
C THR A 30 6.20 -18.48 14.82
N GLN A 31 7.38 -18.98 14.44
CA GLN A 31 8.41 -18.12 13.88
C GLN A 31 7.79 -17.38 12.70
N LEU A 32 7.85 -16.04 12.74
CA LEU A 32 7.31 -15.21 11.67
C LEU A 32 7.92 -15.70 10.35
N PRO A 33 7.11 -15.78 9.26
CA PRO A 33 7.65 -16.02 7.93
C PRO A 33 8.80 -15.04 7.66
N GLY A 34 9.96 -15.55 7.20
CA GLY A 34 11.21 -14.80 7.08
C GLY A 34 12.25 -15.05 8.19
N MET A 35 11.91 -15.77 9.27
CA MET A 35 12.86 -16.17 10.33
C MET A 35 13.30 -17.65 10.25
N ARG A 36 13.49 -18.19 9.04
CA ARG A 36 13.94 -19.57 8.83
C ARG A 36 15.47 -19.67 8.71
N GLY A 37 16.15 -19.98 9.80
CA GLY A 37 17.42 -20.75 9.84
C GLY A 37 18.71 -20.14 9.26
N VAL A 38 19.72 -20.00 10.13
CA VAL A 38 21.20 -19.95 9.95
C VAL A 38 21.85 -19.02 8.90
N VAL A 39 21.11 -18.24 8.13
CA VAL A 39 21.63 -16.97 7.57
C VAL A 39 20.79 -15.86 8.19
N PRO A 40 21.34 -15.03 9.09
CA PRO A 40 20.53 -14.04 9.78
C PRO A 40 20.17 -12.95 8.75
N ASN A 41 18.88 -12.86 8.43
CA ASN A 41 18.24 -11.69 7.82
C ASN A 41 18.52 -11.45 6.33
N LEU A 42 18.41 -12.47 5.48
CA LEU A 42 18.16 -12.21 4.04
C LEU A 42 16.67 -11.94 3.83
N PRO A 43 16.29 -11.01 2.92
CA PRO A 43 14.89 -10.82 2.57
C PRO A 43 14.32 -12.07 1.87
N ASP A 44 13.03 -12.28 2.03
CA ASP A 44 12.24 -13.13 1.14
C ASP A 44 12.17 -12.45 -0.24
N ILE A 45 12.45 -13.21 -1.29
CA ILE A 45 12.48 -12.72 -2.68
C ILE A 45 11.43 -13.46 -3.49
N SER A 46 10.63 -12.73 -4.25
CA SER A 46 9.69 -13.30 -5.23
C SER A 46 9.72 -12.53 -6.53
N VAL A 47 9.27 -13.19 -7.60
CA VAL A 47 9.09 -12.60 -8.92
C VAL A 47 7.68 -12.93 -9.40
N VAL A 48 6.96 -11.92 -9.86
CA VAL A 48 5.61 -12.02 -10.42
C VAL A 48 5.66 -11.47 -11.83
N GLY A 49 5.06 -12.18 -12.79
CA GLY A 49 4.94 -11.71 -14.16
C GLY A 49 3.49 -11.72 -14.59
N ASN A 50 3.06 -10.66 -15.28
CA ASN A 50 1.74 -10.53 -15.85
C ASN A 50 1.81 -10.62 -17.38
N PHE A 51 1.08 -11.60 -17.93
CA PHE A 51 1.08 -11.93 -19.35
C PHE A 51 -0.35 -12.14 -19.80
N TYR A 52 -0.70 -11.60 -20.97
CA TYR A 52 -2.04 -11.76 -21.52
C TYR A 52 -2.01 -11.97 -23.03
N TYR A 53 -3.09 -12.59 -23.52
CA TYR A 53 -3.36 -12.74 -24.94
C TYR A 53 -4.79 -12.30 -25.20
N LYS A 54 -4.97 -11.31 -26.07
CA LYS A 54 -6.26 -10.68 -26.30
C LYS A 54 -6.84 -11.12 -27.64
N LEU A 55 -8.01 -11.75 -27.60
CA LEU A 55 -8.86 -11.98 -28.76
C LEU A 55 -9.87 -10.84 -28.86
N SER A 56 -9.77 -10.03 -29.90
CA SER A 56 -10.64 -8.86 -30.10
C SER A 56 -11.18 -8.84 -31.52
N THR A 57 -12.39 -8.33 -31.72
CA THR A 57 -12.90 -8.02 -33.06
C THR A 57 -12.60 -6.58 -33.47
N ASP A 58 -12.06 -5.78 -32.54
CA ASP A 58 -11.65 -4.42 -32.79
C ASP A 58 -10.44 -4.41 -33.74
N LYS A 59 -10.46 -3.48 -34.70
CA LYS A 59 -9.41 -3.31 -35.70
C LYS A 59 -8.35 -2.32 -35.26
N GLU A 60 -8.70 -1.40 -34.35
CA GLU A 60 -7.80 -0.38 -33.81
C GLU A 60 -7.00 -0.88 -32.59
N ASP A 61 -7.29 -2.10 -32.13
CA ASP A 61 -6.61 -2.70 -30.98
C ASP A 61 -5.26 -3.31 -31.38
N GLU A 62 -4.18 -2.60 -31.08
CA GLU A 62 -2.81 -3.03 -31.42
C GLU A 62 -2.35 -4.28 -30.67
N THR A 63 -3.00 -4.62 -29.55
CA THR A 63 -2.67 -5.79 -28.71
C THR A 63 -3.40 -7.06 -29.13
N LYS A 64 -4.34 -6.95 -30.08
CA LYS A 64 -5.10 -8.09 -30.60
C LYS A 64 -4.18 -9.14 -31.22
N ASP A 65 -4.48 -10.41 -30.93
CA ASP A 65 -3.80 -11.59 -31.46
C ASP A 65 -2.30 -11.63 -31.16
N LYS A 66 -1.86 -10.88 -30.14
CA LYS A 66 -0.48 -10.85 -29.65
C LYS A 66 -0.42 -11.37 -28.22
N LEU A 67 0.65 -12.10 -27.91
CA LEU A 67 1.04 -12.37 -26.53
C LEU A 67 1.80 -11.15 -26.01
N VAL A 68 1.26 -10.50 -24.99
CA VAL A 68 1.84 -9.30 -24.39
C VAL A 68 2.38 -9.65 -23.00
N VAL A 69 3.60 -9.19 -22.74
CA VAL A 69 4.19 -9.13 -21.40
C VAL A 69 3.89 -7.73 -20.87
N GLU A 70 3.05 -7.63 -19.86
CA GLU A 70 2.62 -6.33 -19.31
C GLU A 70 3.63 -5.82 -18.28
N GLU A 71 3.97 -6.68 -17.32
CA GLU A 71 4.80 -6.32 -16.18
C GLU A 71 5.58 -7.53 -15.67
N ILE A 72 6.82 -7.30 -15.26
CA ILE A 72 7.57 -8.23 -14.40
C ILE A 72 7.97 -7.47 -13.15
N GLU A 73 7.47 -7.91 -11.99
CA GLU A 73 7.75 -7.32 -10.69
C GLU A 73 8.60 -8.28 -9.85
N THR A 74 9.66 -7.76 -9.23
CA THR A 74 10.47 -8.46 -8.23
C THR A 74 10.25 -7.82 -6.87
N ALA A 75 9.85 -8.64 -5.90
CA ALA A 75 9.64 -8.20 -4.52
C ALA A 75 10.78 -8.67 -3.61
N PHE A 76 11.26 -7.75 -2.76
CA PHE A 76 12.19 -8.00 -1.67
C PHE A 76 11.51 -7.61 -0.37
N GLN A 77 11.24 -8.58 0.49
CA GLN A 77 10.40 -8.38 1.67
C GLN A 77 11.02 -9.03 2.89
N GLY A 78 10.87 -8.44 4.07
CA GLY A 78 11.37 -9.10 5.27
C GLY A 78 11.24 -8.28 6.54
N TYR A 79 11.32 -8.98 7.67
CA TYR A 79 11.41 -8.34 8.98
C TYR A 79 12.84 -7.86 9.24
N ILE A 80 13.00 -6.55 9.45
CA ILE A 80 14.27 -5.95 9.88
C ILE A 80 14.46 -6.14 11.40
N TYR A 81 13.36 -6.04 12.15
CA TYR A 81 13.29 -6.17 13.60
C TYR A 81 11.89 -6.71 13.99
N PRO A 82 11.67 -7.28 15.18
CA PRO A 82 10.31 -7.58 15.65
C PRO A 82 9.35 -6.40 15.46
N ASN A 83 8.22 -6.65 14.79
CA ASN A 83 7.21 -5.64 14.43
C ASN A 83 7.66 -4.55 13.43
N ILE A 84 8.82 -4.70 12.79
CA ILE A 84 9.29 -3.78 11.74
C ILE A 84 9.60 -4.59 10.47
N ARG A 85 8.82 -4.34 9.41
CA ARG A 85 8.97 -4.98 8.11
C ARG A 85 9.38 -3.95 7.06
N ALA A 86 10.22 -4.32 6.11
CA ALA A 86 10.45 -3.53 4.91
C ALA A 86 10.09 -4.34 3.67
N ASP A 87 9.49 -3.65 2.71
CA ASP A 87 9.06 -4.21 1.43
C ASP A 87 9.53 -3.26 0.32
N VAL A 88 10.22 -3.81 -0.69
CA VAL A 88 10.67 -3.09 -1.88
C VAL A 88 10.25 -3.89 -3.11
N PHE A 89 9.58 -3.23 -4.05
CA PHE A 89 9.07 -3.79 -5.28
C PHE A 89 9.69 -3.03 -6.45
N LEU A 90 10.40 -3.78 -7.30
CA LEU A 90 10.98 -3.27 -8.54
C LEU A 90 10.19 -3.86 -9.69
N ALA A 91 9.64 -3.02 -10.55
CA ALA A 91 8.90 -3.47 -11.71
C ALA A 91 9.58 -3.05 -13.00
N MET A 92 9.40 -3.89 -14.01
CA MET A 92 9.72 -3.61 -15.39
C MET A 92 8.42 -3.60 -16.17
N HIS A 93 8.06 -2.44 -16.70
CA HIS A 93 6.88 -2.25 -17.53
C HIS A 93 7.29 -2.15 -18.98
N LYS A 94 6.43 -2.64 -19.87
CA LYS A 94 6.58 -2.44 -21.30
C LYS A 94 5.63 -1.34 -21.75
N HIS A 95 6.17 -0.20 -22.14
CA HIS A 95 5.45 0.89 -22.81
C HIS A 95 5.91 0.90 -24.27
N ASP A 96 5.02 0.56 -25.18
CA ASP A 96 5.28 0.43 -26.62
C ASP A 96 6.47 -0.51 -26.96
N GLU A 97 7.57 0.06 -27.46
CA GLU A 97 8.81 -0.67 -27.79
C GLU A 97 9.88 -0.58 -26.69
N HIS A 98 9.62 0.17 -25.60
CA HIS A 98 10.57 0.40 -24.52
C HIS A 98 10.23 -0.39 -23.27
N VAL A 99 11.27 -0.82 -22.56
CA VAL A 99 11.17 -1.45 -21.23
C VAL A 99 11.68 -0.44 -20.22
N GLU A 100 10.80 -0.05 -19.30
CA GLU A 100 11.10 0.90 -18.25
C GLU A 100 11.16 0.19 -16.91
N ALA A 101 12.25 0.42 -16.17
CA ALA A 101 12.42 -0.12 -14.83
C ALA A 101 12.09 0.99 -13.81
N GLU A 102 11.16 0.71 -12.91
CA GLU A 102 10.77 1.64 -11.85
C GLU A 102 10.67 0.98 -10.48
N ILE A 103 10.76 1.81 -9.45
CA ILE A 103 10.43 1.43 -8.08
C ILE A 103 8.92 1.65 -7.90
N CYS A 104 8.14 0.57 -7.95
CA CYS A 104 6.69 0.59 -7.76
C CYS A 104 6.33 1.00 -6.34
N GLU A 105 6.91 0.32 -5.36
CA GLU A 105 6.61 0.52 -3.94
C GLU A 105 7.87 0.24 -3.12
N ALA A 106 8.18 1.11 -2.17
CA ALA A 106 9.30 0.95 -1.26
C ALA A 106 8.89 1.51 0.09
N LYS A 107 8.72 0.65 1.08
CA LYS A 107 8.16 1.02 2.38
C LYS A 107 8.77 0.30 3.56
N VAL A 108 8.66 0.95 4.71
CA VAL A 108 8.88 0.37 6.03
C VAL A 108 7.57 0.44 6.80
N TYR A 109 7.18 -0.69 7.39
CA TYR A 109 5.97 -0.85 8.18
C TYR A 109 6.31 -1.20 9.62
N PHE A 110 6.02 -0.27 10.52
CA PHE A 110 6.05 -0.44 11.96
C PHE A 110 4.67 -0.95 12.40
N GLN A 111 4.55 -2.26 12.61
CA GLN A 111 3.31 -2.93 12.98
C GLN A 111 2.82 -2.55 14.39
N LYS A 112 3.75 -2.20 15.28
CA LYS A 112 3.44 -1.85 16.66
C LYS A 112 4.43 -0.80 17.16
N LEU A 113 4.16 0.47 16.83
CA LEU A 113 4.97 1.58 17.33
C LEU A 113 4.72 1.76 18.83
N ILE A 114 3.44 1.91 19.22
CA ILE A 114 2.98 2.01 20.62
C ILE A 114 1.56 1.40 20.70
N HIS A 115 1.33 0.39 21.55
CA HIS A 115 0.03 -0.29 21.70
C HIS A 115 -0.59 -0.77 20.38
N ASN A 116 -1.66 -0.13 19.90
CA ASN A 116 -2.38 -0.47 18.66
C ASN A 116 -2.06 0.52 17.53
N LEU A 117 -1.02 1.33 17.67
CA LEU A 117 -0.56 2.29 16.67
C LEU A 117 0.43 1.63 15.71
N SER A 118 0.09 1.63 14.44
CA SER A 118 0.96 1.25 13.33
C SER A 118 1.37 2.49 12.52
N LEU A 119 2.54 2.41 11.88
CA LEU A 119 3.07 3.45 11.01
C LEU A 119 3.63 2.81 9.73
N GLU A 120 3.18 3.27 8.57
CA GLU A 120 3.72 2.91 7.25
C GLU A 120 4.42 4.14 6.67
N VAL A 121 5.67 4.01 6.22
CA VAL A 121 6.49 5.10 5.67
C VAL A 121 7.12 4.66 4.35
N GLY A 122 7.02 5.48 3.31
CA GLY A 122 7.70 5.21 2.03
C GLY A 122 6.88 5.64 0.80
N LYS A 123 7.29 5.15 -0.37
CA LYS A 123 6.56 5.26 -1.64
C LYS A 123 5.57 4.10 -1.70
N ILE A 124 4.26 4.38 -1.65
CA ILE A 124 3.21 3.34 -1.65
C ILE A 124 2.00 3.75 -2.47
N ARG A 125 1.15 2.78 -2.84
CA ARG A 125 -0.22 3.07 -3.26
C ARG A 125 -1.07 3.50 -2.07
N ILE A 126 -1.56 4.74 -2.08
CA ILE A 126 -2.33 5.33 -0.97
C ILE A 126 -3.59 4.49 -0.71
N ASN A 127 -3.99 4.34 0.56
CA ASN A 127 -5.21 3.64 0.97
C ASN A 127 -6.50 4.45 0.66
N PHE A 128 -6.70 4.82 -0.60
CA PHE A 128 -7.90 5.48 -1.09
C PHE A 128 -8.88 4.47 -1.71
N GLY A 129 -10.15 4.54 -1.31
CA GLY A 129 -11.14 3.54 -1.71
C GLY A 129 -10.77 2.11 -1.26
N LYS A 130 -11.29 1.11 -1.97
CA LYS A 130 -10.96 -0.31 -1.72
C LYS A 130 -9.89 -0.87 -2.65
N LEU A 131 -9.78 -0.28 -3.84
CA LEU A 131 -9.03 -0.86 -4.95
C LEU A 131 -7.66 -0.24 -5.16
N ASN A 132 -7.45 1.03 -4.79
CA ASN A 132 -6.19 1.73 -5.09
C ASN A 132 -4.98 1.03 -4.45
N LYS A 133 -5.10 0.52 -3.23
CA LYS A 133 -4.02 -0.19 -2.52
C LYS A 133 -3.69 -1.57 -3.13
N ILE A 134 -4.56 -2.11 -3.98
CA ILE A 134 -4.41 -3.43 -4.57
C ILE A 134 -3.68 -3.29 -5.91
N HIS A 135 -2.53 -3.96 -6.02
CA HIS A 135 -1.74 -4.03 -7.26
C HIS A 135 -2.55 -4.77 -8.35
N GLN A 136 -2.39 -4.40 -9.61
CA GLN A 136 -3.22 -4.88 -10.72
C GLN A 136 -3.27 -6.42 -10.78
N HIS A 137 -2.12 -7.08 -10.66
CA HIS A 137 -2.00 -8.54 -10.64
C HIS A 137 -2.65 -9.24 -9.42
N HIS A 138 -3.10 -8.50 -8.41
CA HIS A 138 -3.88 -9.02 -7.26
C HIS A 138 -5.39 -8.72 -7.37
N ARG A 139 -5.83 -8.00 -8.39
CA ARG A 139 -7.25 -7.67 -8.57
C ARG A 139 -8.00 -8.85 -9.18
N SER A 140 -9.30 -8.93 -8.90
CA SER A 140 -10.18 -9.98 -9.47
C SER A 140 -10.61 -9.71 -10.92
N PHE A 141 -10.20 -8.57 -11.47
CA PHE A 141 -10.47 -8.14 -12.83
C PHE A 141 -9.15 -7.69 -13.45
N TYR A 142 -9.09 -7.80 -14.77
CA TYR A 142 -7.88 -7.53 -15.54
C TYR A 142 -7.61 -6.02 -15.65
N ASP A 143 -8.58 -5.25 -16.16
CA ASP A 143 -8.43 -3.81 -16.38
C ASP A 143 -8.64 -2.97 -15.12
N GLN A 144 -7.91 -1.87 -14.99
CA GLN A 144 -8.23 -0.88 -13.98
C GLN A 144 -9.60 -0.22 -14.26
N PRO A 145 -10.49 -0.10 -13.24
CA PRO A 145 -11.76 0.58 -13.42
C PRO A 145 -11.54 2.00 -13.95
N LEU A 146 -12.31 2.37 -14.98
CA LEU A 146 -12.21 3.68 -15.64
C LEU A 146 -12.23 4.85 -14.65
N VAL A 147 -13.00 4.74 -13.57
CA VAL A 147 -13.03 5.77 -12.51
C VAL A 147 -11.65 5.96 -11.88
N LEU A 148 -10.93 4.89 -11.56
CA LEU A 148 -9.58 5.01 -11.01
C LEU A 148 -8.61 5.58 -12.04
N THR A 149 -8.66 5.10 -13.28
CA THR A 149 -7.80 5.59 -14.37
C THR A 149 -8.03 7.07 -14.65
N SER A 150 -9.29 7.52 -14.71
CA SER A 150 -9.62 8.92 -14.95
C SER A 150 -9.17 9.87 -13.83
N PHE A 151 -9.13 9.41 -12.58
CA PHE A 151 -8.75 10.26 -11.44
C PHE A 151 -7.26 10.14 -11.06
N PHE A 152 -6.63 8.99 -11.29
CA PHE A 152 -5.28 8.68 -10.77
C PHE A 152 -4.32 8.14 -11.83
N GLY A 153 -4.72 8.09 -13.11
CA GLY A 153 -3.93 7.47 -14.17
C GLY A 153 -3.90 5.94 -14.07
N GLU A 154 -3.18 5.30 -15.00
CA GLU A 154 -3.16 3.83 -15.15
C GLU A 154 -2.52 3.12 -13.94
N HIS A 155 -1.50 3.73 -13.33
CA HIS A 155 -0.78 3.14 -12.20
C HIS A 155 -1.47 3.31 -10.83
N GLY A 156 -2.55 4.12 -10.79
CA GLY A 156 -3.27 4.48 -9.58
C GLY A 156 -2.55 5.54 -8.73
N LEU A 157 -3.13 5.86 -7.58
CA LEU A 157 -2.61 6.93 -6.72
C LEU A 157 -1.44 6.43 -5.88
N VAL A 158 -0.23 6.65 -6.38
CA VAL A 158 1.05 6.38 -5.72
C VAL A 158 1.60 7.68 -5.12
N ALA A 159 2.09 7.61 -3.88
CA ALA A 159 2.71 8.76 -3.24
C ALA A 159 3.77 8.36 -2.23
N GLU A 160 4.61 9.33 -1.88
CA GLU A 160 5.67 9.21 -0.89
C GLU A 160 5.24 9.89 0.41
N GLY A 161 5.31 9.20 1.54
CA GLY A 161 4.92 9.82 2.78
C GLY A 161 4.74 8.86 3.92
N VAL A 162 3.80 9.20 4.81
CA VAL A 162 3.55 8.46 6.04
C VAL A 162 2.06 8.22 6.23
N ASN A 163 1.72 7.04 6.76
CA ASN A 163 0.37 6.68 7.19
C ASN A 163 0.39 6.15 8.61
N PHE A 164 -0.36 6.80 9.49
CA PHE A 164 -0.66 6.32 10.83
C PHE A 164 -1.96 5.52 10.80
N SER A 165 -1.96 4.39 11.49
CA SER A 165 -3.17 3.57 11.68
C SER A 165 -3.32 3.26 13.16
N TYR A 166 -4.48 3.56 13.73
CA TYR A 166 -4.77 3.29 15.13
C TYR A 166 -6.08 2.52 15.29
N VAL A 167 -6.00 1.32 15.86
CA VAL A 167 -7.17 0.53 16.24
C VAL A 167 -7.54 0.85 17.68
N LEU A 168 -8.72 1.41 17.90
CA LEU A 168 -9.14 1.77 19.26
C LEU A 168 -9.46 0.50 20.06
N PRO A 169 -9.04 0.41 21.34
CA PRO A 169 -9.35 -0.70 22.22
C PRO A 169 -10.81 -0.62 22.71
N LEU A 170 -11.76 -0.88 21.82
CA LEU A 170 -13.19 -0.88 22.09
C LEU A 170 -13.77 -2.29 21.90
N HIS A 171 -14.97 -2.54 22.43
CA HIS A 171 -15.73 -3.78 22.21
C HIS A 171 -16.23 -3.95 20.76
N LEU A 172 -15.96 -2.98 19.89
CA LEU A 172 -16.25 -2.99 18.47
C LEU A 172 -14.96 -2.66 17.71
N PHE A 173 -14.90 -3.05 16.44
CA PHE A 173 -13.74 -2.72 15.62
C PHE A 173 -13.86 -1.28 15.11
N LEU A 174 -12.98 -0.40 15.57
CA LEU A 174 -12.83 0.96 15.05
C LEU A 174 -11.35 1.22 14.76
N GLN A 175 -11.03 1.49 13.48
CA GLN A 175 -9.70 1.87 13.03
C GLN A 175 -9.74 3.24 12.36
N ILE A 176 -8.79 4.09 12.71
CA ILE A 176 -8.58 5.39 12.09
C ILE A 176 -7.24 5.36 11.36
N ASP A 177 -7.25 5.67 10.07
CA ASP A 177 -6.06 5.86 9.25
C ASP A 177 -5.90 7.34 8.89
N LEU A 178 -4.71 7.89 9.12
CA LEU A 178 -4.33 9.26 8.81
C LEU A 178 -3.04 9.26 7.99
N GLY A 179 -3.11 9.78 6.77
CA GLY A 179 -1.98 9.82 5.83
C GLY A 179 -1.59 11.24 5.45
N ALA A 180 -0.30 11.48 5.34
CA ALA A 180 0.29 12.70 4.81
C ALA A 180 1.28 12.33 3.70
N TRP A 181 1.04 12.85 2.50
CA TRP A 181 1.64 12.36 1.28
C TRP A 181 2.20 13.50 0.44
N ASN A 182 3.33 13.23 -0.19
CA ASN A 182 3.89 13.98 -1.30
C ASN A 182 3.69 13.16 -2.57
N ILE A 183 2.98 13.69 -3.56
CA ILE A 183 2.78 13.00 -4.83
C ILE A 183 3.96 13.37 -5.72
N PRO A 184 4.89 12.43 -6.03
CA PRO A 184 5.96 12.73 -6.97
C PRO A 184 5.35 12.99 -8.34
N HIS A 185 5.82 14.03 -9.02
CA HIS A 185 5.52 14.20 -10.45
C HIS A 185 6.21 13.07 -11.20
N HIS A 186 5.46 12.08 -11.65
CA HIS A 186 5.99 11.08 -12.57
C HIS A 186 6.38 11.76 -13.88
N HIS A 187 7.45 11.25 -14.49
CA HIS A 187 8.04 11.77 -15.72
C HIS A 187 6.98 11.92 -16.81
N GLN A 188 6.73 13.16 -17.22
CA GLN A 188 6.06 13.46 -18.47
C GLN A 188 6.93 12.89 -19.60
N HIS A 189 6.44 11.87 -20.28
CA HIS A 189 6.91 11.59 -21.63
C HIS A 189 6.40 12.74 -22.50
N ASP A 190 7.32 13.62 -22.88
CA ASP A 190 7.12 14.62 -23.93
C ASP A 190 6.97 13.87 -25.26
N GLU A 191 5.76 13.41 -25.56
CA GLU A 191 5.38 13.08 -26.92
C GLU A 191 4.15 13.90 -27.30
N ASN A 192 4.31 14.69 -28.36
CA ASN A 192 3.30 15.56 -28.93
C ASN A 192 2.04 14.75 -29.25
N GLU A 193 0.98 14.87 -28.43
CA GLU A 193 -0.40 15.14 -28.83
C GLU A 193 -1.38 14.96 -27.66
N LEU A 194 -2.40 15.83 -27.64
CA LEU A 194 -3.60 15.79 -26.79
C LEU A 194 -3.38 15.87 -25.27
N ARG A 195 -3.55 17.09 -24.74
CA ARG A 195 -3.74 17.36 -23.30
C ARG A 195 -5.01 16.65 -22.81
N HIS A 196 -4.88 15.40 -22.40
CA HIS A 196 -5.81 14.83 -21.44
C HIS A 196 -5.59 15.59 -20.13
N LEU A 197 -6.59 16.38 -19.73
CA LEU A 197 -6.66 17.04 -18.43
C LEU A 197 -6.80 15.95 -17.37
N GLU A 198 -5.70 15.28 -17.04
CA GLU A 198 -5.66 14.38 -15.90
C GLU A 198 -5.84 15.20 -14.62
N PHE A 199 -6.71 14.70 -13.75
CA PHE A 199 -6.92 15.27 -12.44
C PHE A 199 -5.67 15.01 -11.59
N SER A 200 -4.68 15.92 -11.65
CA SER A 200 -3.52 15.85 -10.77
C SER A 200 -3.92 16.34 -9.38
N LEU A 201 -3.91 15.45 -8.40
CA LEU A 201 -3.94 15.83 -7.00
C LEU A 201 -2.74 16.74 -6.68
N SER A 202 -2.93 17.68 -5.74
CA SER A 202 -1.89 18.62 -5.31
C SER A 202 -0.67 17.88 -4.77
N ASP A 203 0.53 18.45 -4.97
CA ASP A 203 1.82 17.96 -4.49
C ASP A 203 1.77 17.45 -3.05
N LYS A 204 0.96 18.09 -2.19
CA LYS A 204 0.69 17.63 -0.82
C LYS A 204 -0.75 17.15 -0.69
N THR A 205 -0.91 15.88 -0.34
CA THR A 205 -2.21 15.25 -0.15
C THR A 205 -2.33 14.67 1.25
N TYR A 206 -3.50 14.81 1.86
CA TYR A 206 -3.82 14.20 3.16
C TYR A 206 -5.01 13.26 3.01
N THR A 207 -4.91 12.08 3.63
CA THR A 207 -5.98 11.08 3.60
C THR A 207 -6.46 10.77 5.00
N ASN A 208 -7.78 10.65 5.17
CA ASN A 208 -8.40 10.25 6.42
C ASN A 208 -9.39 9.12 6.10
N LYS A 209 -9.27 7.99 6.80
CA LYS A 209 -10.17 6.85 6.61
C LYS A 209 -10.57 6.29 7.96
N ILE A 210 -11.85 5.92 8.08
CA ILE A 210 -12.40 5.34 9.29
C ILE A 210 -13.03 4.01 8.90
N TRP A 211 -12.64 2.94 9.59
CA TRP A 211 -13.25 1.63 9.49
C TRP A 211 -14.05 1.36 10.75
N LEU A 212 -15.30 0.95 10.58
CA LEU A 212 -16.19 0.57 11.65
C LEU A 212 -16.78 -0.79 11.33
N SER A 213 -16.70 -1.72 12.28
CA SER A 213 -17.45 -2.97 12.21
C SER A 213 -18.08 -3.30 13.55
N LEU A 214 -19.35 -3.69 13.50
CA LEU A 214 -20.12 -4.11 14.66
C LEU A 214 -19.95 -5.62 14.86
N PRO A 215 -19.89 -6.11 16.10
CA PRO A 215 -19.85 -7.53 16.36
C PRO A 215 -21.10 -8.20 15.78
N ILE A 216 -20.90 -9.23 14.96
CA ILE A 216 -21.99 -10.06 14.47
C ILE A 216 -22.43 -10.94 15.64
N LYS A 217 -23.64 -10.73 16.14
CA LYS A 217 -24.27 -11.68 17.07
C LYS A 217 -24.63 -12.92 16.25
N THR A 218 -23.83 -13.97 16.39
CA THR A 218 -24.16 -15.34 15.93
C THR A 218 -25.14 -16.00 16.88
#